data_AF-A0A251VP36-F1
#
_entry.id   AF-A0A251VP36-F1
#
_cell.length_a   1.000
_cell.length_b   1.000
_cell.length_c   1.000
_cell.angle_alpha   90.00
_cell.angle_beta   90.00
_cell.angle_gamma   90.00
#
_symmetry.space_group_name_H-M   'P 1'
#
loop_
_entity.id
_entity.type
_entity.pdbx_description
1 polymer ?
#
loop_
_entity_poly.entity_id
_entity_poly.type
_entity_poly.pdbx_seq_one_letter_code
_entity_poly.pdbx_strand_id
1 'polypeptide(L)'
;MKSLDFLYGFSGQFLKIGAYCHNGFTRVIIQIMIHHQGPILQFHLHIPKEIFLDSFQEVDQWMLLLARNNLRVLDFRNSNRIYQIPSSVFSFLELRVLGLVNCIFKPPLEFKGFQNLEDIMFSKVNFGGGTVINLPQLKALTLLRCSNVNSFNIKAEMLRILREDSCPEDILLRLLHSQYLYAVKICLLESLNDLVRVGRFTFTIDGYFLKV
;
A
#
# COMPACT_ATOMS: atom_id res chain seq x y z
N MET A 1 -13.87 -18.98 -7.93
CA MET A 1 -12.56 -18.31 -8.16
C MET A 1 -12.11 -17.72 -6.83
N LYS A 2 -10.82 -17.65 -6.47
CA LYS A 2 -10.40 -17.13 -5.14
C LYS A 2 -9.93 -15.66 -5.16
N SER A 3 -10.00 -15.04 -6.32
CA SER A 3 -9.56 -13.67 -6.57
C SER A 3 -10.71 -12.86 -7.17
N LEU A 4 -10.84 -11.61 -6.74
CA LEU A 4 -11.68 -10.60 -7.36
C LEU A 4 -10.76 -9.49 -7.89
N ASP A 5 -10.78 -9.30 -9.19
CA ASP A 5 -9.95 -8.31 -9.88
C ASP A 5 -10.83 -7.24 -10.53
N PHE A 6 -10.78 -6.04 -9.94
CA PHE A 6 -11.48 -4.84 -10.38
C PHE A 6 -10.50 -3.73 -10.82
N LEU A 7 -9.36 -4.12 -11.42
CA LEU A 7 -8.34 -3.17 -11.92
C LEU A 7 -8.78 -2.50 -13.24
N TYR A 8 -7.87 -1.71 -13.83
CA TYR A 8 -8.12 -0.77 -14.95
C TYR A 8 -9.07 -1.28 -16.04
N GLY A 9 -8.96 -2.54 -16.46
CA GLY A 9 -9.84 -3.13 -17.48
C GLY A 9 -11.30 -3.18 -17.05
N PHE A 10 -11.56 -3.63 -15.82
CA PHE A 10 -12.91 -3.65 -15.23
C PHE A 10 -13.40 -2.23 -14.96
N SER A 11 -12.62 -1.41 -14.24
CA SER A 11 -13.03 -0.05 -13.89
C SER A 11 -13.26 0.85 -15.11
N GLY A 12 -12.49 0.65 -16.19
CA GLY A 12 -12.62 1.41 -17.43
C GLY A 12 -13.87 1.07 -18.23
N GLN A 13 -14.46 -0.11 -18.05
CA GLN A 13 -15.75 -0.46 -18.66
C GLN A 13 -16.88 0.41 -18.10
N PHE A 14 -16.84 0.75 -16.80
CA PHE A 14 -17.83 1.63 -16.19
C PHE A 14 -17.79 3.05 -16.75
N LEU A 15 -16.61 3.53 -17.17
CA LEU A 15 -16.46 4.86 -17.77
C LEU A 15 -17.00 4.92 -19.20
N LYS A 16 -16.96 3.81 -19.95
CA LYS A 16 -17.38 3.74 -21.35
C LYS A 16 -18.90 3.70 -21.54
N ILE A 17 -19.64 3.17 -20.56
CA ILE A 17 -21.09 2.93 -20.70
C ILE A 17 -21.92 4.20 -20.45
N GLY A 18 -21.30 5.30 -20.00
CA GLY A 18 -21.87 6.66 -20.06
C GLY A 18 -23.13 6.92 -19.22
N ALA A 19 -23.65 5.94 -18.49
CA ALA A 19 -24.86 6.06 -17.72
C ALA A 19 -24.73 5.31 -16.39
N TYR A 20 -24.28 5.98 -15.34
CA TYR A 20 -24.52 5.49 -13.99
C TYR A 20 -24.95 6.62 -13.07
N CYS A 21 -26.12 6.42 -12.46
CA CYS A 21 -26.59 7.14 -11.29
C CYS A 21 -25.56 7.07 -10.15
N HIS A 22 -25.69 8.00 -9.18
CA HIS A 22 -24.91 8.01 -7.94
C HIS A 22 -24.70 6.57 -7.43
N ASN A 23 -23.45 6.19 -7.19
CA ASN A 23 -23.07 4.91 -6.58
C ASN A 23 -23.30 3.64 -7.44
N GLY A 24 -23.51 3.75 -8.76
CA GLY A 24 -23.64 2.57 -9.64
C GLY A 24 -22.42 1.63 -9.62
N PHE A 25 -21.21 2.20 -9.59
CA PHE A 25 -19.95 1.45 -9.46
C PHE A 25 -19.90 0.63 -8.16
N THR A 26 -20.25 1.27 -7.04
CA THR A 26 -20.22 0.60 -5.74
C THR A 26 -21.27 -0.49 -5.64
N ARG A 27 -22.46 -0.26 -6.19
CA ARG A 27 -23.54 -1.26 -6.27
C ARG A 27 -23.13 -2.51 -7.04
N VAL A 28 -22.43 -2.38 -8.17
CA VAL A 28 -21.99 -3.56 -8.93
C VAL A 28 -20.95 -4.36 -8.16
N ILE A 29 -19.96 -3.69 -7.54
CA ILE A 29 -18.92 -4.37 -6.76
C ILE A 29 -19.52 -5.14 -5.59
N ILE A 30 -20.40 -4.52 -4.79
CA ILE A 30 -21.00 -5.23 -3.65
C ILE A 30 -21.84 -6.43 -4.09
N GLN A 31 -22.55 -6.32 -5.22
CA GLN A 31 -23.32 -7.44 -5.76
C GLN A 31 -22.42 -8.60 -6.16
N ILE A 32 -21.28 -8.33 -6.80
CA ILE A 32 -20.28 -9.36 -7.13
C ILE A 32 -19.72 -10.00 -5.86
N MET A 33 -19.39 -9.20 -4.84
CA MET A 33 -18.85 -9.70 -3.58
C MET A 33 -19.85 -10.58 -2.81
N ILE A 34 -21.14 -10.20 -2.75
CA ILE A 34 -22.18 -10.96 -2.05
C ILE A 34 -22.49 -12.29 -2.76
N HIS A 35 -22.52 -12.29 -4.09
CA HIS A 35 -22.80 -13.49 -4.88
C HIS A 35 -21.58 -14.38 -5.10
N HIS A 36 -20.41 -13.97 -4.62
CA HIS A 36 -19.19 -14.73 -4.77
C HIS A 36 -19.26 -16.03 -3.96
N GLN A 37 -19.13 -17.17 -4.65
CA GLN A 37 -19.09 -18.48 -4.00
C GLN A 37 -17.67 -18.83 -3.55
N GLY A 38 -17.50 -18.96 -2.24
CA GLY A 38 -16.24 -19.33 -1.61
C GLY A 38 -15.46 -18.15 -1.02
N PRO A 39 -14.27 -18.41 -0.44
CA PRO A 39 -13.49 -17.37 0.19
C PRO A 39 -12.78 -16.47 -0.82
N ILE A 40 -12.83 -15.16 -0.58
CA ILE A 40 -12.07 -14.16 -1.35
C ILE A 40 -10.68 -14.07 -0.73
N LEU A 41 -9.67 -14.62 -1.40
CA LEU A 41 -8.28 -14.60 -0.92
C LEU A 41 -7.45 -13.46 -1.53
N GLN A 42 -7.88 -12.89 -2.65
CA GLN A 42 -7.22 -11.78 -3.30
C GLN A 42 -8.26 -10.77 -3.74
N PHE A 43 -8.00 -9.50 -3.46
CA PHE A 43 -8.89 -8.41 -3.79
C PHE A 43 -8.08 -7.26 -4.40
N HIS A 44 -8.35 -6.98 -5.66
CA HIS A 44 -7.73 -5.89 -6.40
C HIS A 44 -8.83 -4.91 -6.81
N LEU A 45 -8.63 -3.63 -6.49
CA LEU A 45 -9.63 -2.60 -6.74
C LEU A 45 -8.94 -1.34 -7.24
N HIS A 46 -9.35 -0.88 -8.42
CA HIS A 46 -9.05 0.47 -8.88
C HIS A 46 -10.32 1.32 -8.87
N ILE A 47 -10.26 2.46 -8.18
CA ILE A 47 -11.32 3.48 -8.19
C ILE A 47 -10.84 4.66 -9.05
N PRO A 48 -11.34 4.82 -10.28
CA PRO A 48 -11.00 5.96 -11.14
C PRO A 48 -11.43 7.32 -10.54
N LYS A 49 -10.79 8.39 -11.01
CA LYS A 49 -11.12 9.77 -10.60
C LYS A 49 -12.52 10.18 -11.06
N GLU A 50 -12.96 9.61 -12.18
CA GLU A 50 -14.21 9.91 -12.86
C GLU A 50 -15.42 9.24 -12.18
N ILE A 51 -15.20 8.26 -11.31
CA ILE A 51 -16.27 7.64 -10.53
C ILE A 51 -16.75 8.62 -9.46
N PHE A 52 -18.03 8.96 -9.49
CA PHE A 52 -18.64 9.75 -8.44
C PHE A 52 -18.94 8.88 -7.21
N LEU A 53 -18.43 9.29 -6.05
CA LEU A 53 -18.66 8.66 -4.74
C LEU A 53 -19.11 9.72 -3.73
N ASP A 54 -20.28 9.55 -3.11
CA ASP A 54 -20.76 10.45 -2.06
C ASP A 54 -19.87 10.36 -0.82
N SER A 55 -19.58 9.14 -0.36
CA SER A 55 -18.67 8.81 0.75
C SER A 55 -17.78 7.62 0.39
N PHE A 56 -16.92 7.17 1.31
CA PHE A 56 -16.23 5.87 1.19
C PHE A 56 -16.89 4.78 2.05
N GLN A 57 -18.10 5.03 2.57
CA GLN A 57 -18.78 4.13 3.49
C GLN A 57 -19.04 2.74 2.87
N GLU A 58 -19.36 2.68 1.57
CA GLU A 58 -19.51 1.43 0.84
C GLU A 58 -18.18 0.68 0.75
N VAL A 59 -17.08 1.39 0.51
CA VAL A 59 -15.74 0.80 0.47
C VAL A 59 -15.35 0.26 1.85
N ASP A 60 -15.69 0.98 2.92
CA ASP A 60 -15.47 0.52 4.29
C ASP A 60 -16.24 -0.78 4.59
N GLN A 61 -17.47 -0.88 4.10
CA GLN A 61 -18.28 -2.11 4.19
C GLN A 61 -17.63 -3.26 3.44
N TRP A 62 -17.03 -3.01 2.26
CA TRP A 62 -16.30 -4.05 1.53
C TRP A 62 -15.10 -4.55 2.33
N MET A 63 -14.32 -3.64 2.89
CA MET A 63 -13.16 -4.00 3.73
C MET A 63 -13.60 -4.81 4.97
N LEU A 64 -14.74 -4.48 5.57
CA LEU A 64 -15.31 -5.26 6.68
C LEU A 64 -15.74 -6.67 6.27
N LEU A 65 -16.29 -6.85 5.06
CA LEU A 65 -16.62 -8.18 4.53
C LEU A 65 -15.35 -8.99 4.24
N LEU A 66 -14.33 -8.35 3.68
CA LEU A 66 -13.04 -8.98 3.42
C LEU A 66 -12.30 -9.36 4.71
N ALA A 67 -12.51 -8.63 5.82
CA ALA A 67 -11.94 -8.95 7.14
C ALA A 67 -12.35 -10.34 7.66
N ARG A 68 -13.53 -10.82 7.23
CA ARG A 68 -14.04 -12.15 7.59
C ARG A 68 -13.46 -13.26 6.72
N ASN A 69 -12.70 -12.89 5.70
CA ASN A 69 -12.00 -13.82 4.82
C ASN A 69 -10.53 -13.91 5.22
N ASN A 70 -9.91 -15.03 4.86
CA ASN A 70 -8.46 -15.23 4.98
C ASN A 70 -7.73 -14.49 3.84
N LEU A 71 -7.97 -13.18 3.72
CA LEU A 71 -7.46 -12.37 2.62
C LEU A 71 -5.92 -12.35 2.65
N ARG A 72 -5.31 -12.69 1.52
CA ARG A 72 -3.86 -12.77 1.34
C ARG A 72 -3.30 -11.61 0.52
N VAL A 73 -4.10 -11.03 -0.37
CA VAL A 73 -3.69 -9.93 -1.22
C VAL A 73 -4.75 -8.85 -1.18
N LEU A 74 -4.33 -7.63 -0.83
CA LEU A 74 -5.11 -6.41 -1.01
C LEU A 74 -4.30 -5.47 -1.90
N ASP A 75 -4.81 -5.14 -3.09
CA ASP A 75 -4.27 -4.08 -3.96
C ASP A 75 -5.36 -3.03 -4.18
N PHE A 76 -5.27 -1.91 -3.48
CA PHE A 76 -6.26 -0.84 -3.52
C PHE A 76 -5.67 0.42 -4.14
N ARG A 77 -6.13 0.73 -5.35
CA ARG A 77 -5.65 1.83 -6.18
C ARG A 77 -6.71 2.92 -6.30
N ASN A 78 -6.56 3.98 -5.51
CA ASN A 78 -7.55 5.05 -5.47
C ASN A 78 -7.12 6.28 -6.27
N SER A 79 -7.65 6.49 -7.47
CA SER A 79 -7.43 7.72 -8.24
C SER A 79 -8.44 8.82 -7.90
N ASN A 80 -9.37 8.55 -6.97
CA ASN A 80 -10.41 9.48 -6.51
C ASN A 80 -9.88 10.43 -5.42
N ARG A 81 -10.78 10.97 -4.59
CA ARG A 81 -10.42 11.78 -3.42
C ARG A 81 -9.68 10.94 -2.37
N ILE A 82 -8.91 11.61 -1.51
CA ILE A 82 -8.11 10.96 -0.46
C ILE A 82 -9.01 10.09 0.44
N TYR A 83 -8.56 8.88 0.72
CA TYR A 83 -9.27 7.88 1.52
C TYR A 83 -8.41 7.43 2.69
N GLN A 84 -8.95 7.46 3.91
CA GLN A 84 -8.32 6.82 5.05
C GLN A 84 -8.70 5.35 5.10
N ILE A 85 -7.69 4.47 5.14
CA ILE A 85 -7.93 3.03 5.25
C ILE A 85 -8.66 2.72 6.57
N PRO A 86 -9.75 1.93 6.54
CA PRO A 86 -10.54 1.63 7.71
C PRO A 86 -9.80 0.67 8.63
N SER A 87 -10.14 0.71 9.91
CA SER A 87 -9.51 -0.12 10.96
C SER A 87 -9.61 -1.62 10.67
N SER A 88 -10.63 -2.04 9.91
CA SER A 88 -10.86 -3.44 9.50
C SER A 88 -9.71 -4.03 8.68
N VAL A 89 -8.98 -3.22 7.89
CA VAL A 89 -7.83 -3.73 7.10
C VAL A 89 -6.70 -4.21 8.02
N PHE A 90 -6.56 -3.62 9.20
CA PHE A 90 -5.55 -4.01 10.19
C PHE A 90 -5.87 -5.31 10.91
N SER A 91 -7.06 -5.91 10.70
CA SER A 91 -7.39 -7.24 11.23
C SER A 91 -7.18 -8.38 10.21
N PHE A 92 -6.60 -8.11 9.04
CA PHE A 92 -6.35 -9.14 8.02
C PHE A 92 -5.13 -10.00 8.39
N LEU A 93 -5.36 -11.09 9.15
CA LEU A 93 -4.30 -11.92 9.73
C LEU A 93 -3.47 -12.69 8.69
N GLU A 94 -4.09 -13.07 7.57
CA GLU A 94 -3.49 -13.88 6.51
C GLU A 94 -2.86 -13.03 5.39
N LEU A 95 -2.81 -11.71 5.56
CA LEU A 95 -2.37 -10.78 4.53
C LEU A 95 -0.87 -10.96 4.24
N ARG A 96 -0.55 -11.15 2.95
CA ARG A 96 0.81 -11.35 2.42
C ARG A 96 1.27 -10.22 1.52
N VAL A 97 0.34 -9.57 0.82
CA VAL A 97 0.62 -8.44 -0.06
C VAL A 97 -0.33 -7.30 0.24
N LEU A 98 0.22 -6.11 0.42
CA LEU A 98 -0.53 -4.88 0.63
C LEU A 98 -0.07 -3.79 -0.34
N GLY A 99 -0.88 -3.55 -1.35
CA GLY A 99 -0.75 -2.44 -2.30
C GLY A 99 -1.75 -1.33 -1.96
N LEU A 100 -1.27 -0.11 -1.71
CA LEU A 100 -2.13 1.07 -1.50
C LEU A 100 -1.65 2.24 -2.36
N VAL A 101 -2.58 2.89 -3.06
CA VAL A 101 -2.31 4.12 -3.81
C VAL A 101 -3.23 5.24 -3.35
N ASN A 102 -2.67 6.41 -3.05
CA ASN A 102 -3.39 7.65 -2.70
C ASN A 102 -4.37 7.47 -1.53
N CYS A 103 -3.82 7.01 -0.40
CA CYS A 103 -4.54 6.68 0.82
C CYS A 103 -3.88 7.30 2.06
N ILE A 104 -4.62 7.40 3.17
CA ILE A 104 -4.08 7.65 4.50
C ILE A 104 -3.94 6.31 5.21
N PHE A 105 -2.72 5.94 5.56
CA PHE A 105 -2.42 4.74 6.34
C PHE A 105 -2.19 5.14 7.79
N LYS A 106 -3.22 4.95 8.62
CA LYS A 106 -3.20 5.29 10.05
C LYS A 106 -3.60 4.09 10.89
N PRO A 107 -2.64 3.26 11.34
CA PRO A 107 -2.95 2.13 12.20
C PRO A 107 -3.51 2.57 13.57
N PRO A 108 -4.43 1.77 14.16
CA PRO A 108 -4.81 1.91 15.57
C PRO A 108 -3.61 1.76 16.52
N LEU A 109 -3.69 2.31 17.73
CA LEU A 109 -2.58 2.26 18.70
C LEU A 109 -2.26 0.82 19.14
N GLU A 110 -3.27 -0.03 19.19
CA GLU A 110 -3.16 -1.44 19.60
C GLU A 110 -2.62 -2.32 18.47
N PHE A 111 -2.49 -1.79 17.24
CA PHE A 111 -2.04 -2.56 16.10
C PHE A 111 -0.56 -2.91 16.21
N LYS A 112 -0.27 -4.20 16.39
CA LYS A 112 1.09 -4.73 16.52
C LYS A 112 1.79 -5.02 15.19
N GLY A 113 1.05 -5.01 14.08
CA GLY A 113 1.59 -5.33 12.75
C GLY A 113 1.05 -6.61 12.14
N PHE A 114 1.45 -6.87 10.90
CA PHE A 114 1.03 -8.02 10.10
C PHE A 114 2.07 -9.15 10.18
N GLN A 115 1.66 -10.32 10.68
CA GLN A 115 2.59 -11.43 10.91
C GLN A 115 3.02 -12.15 9.63
N ASN A 116 2.17 -12.14 8.60
CA ASN A 116 2.38 -12.87 7.35
C ASN A 116 2.70 -11.97 6.15
N LEU A 117 2.84 -10.66 6.36
CA LEU A 117 2.99 -9.70 5.26
C LEU A 117 4.40 -9.77 4.68
N GLU A 118 4.48 -10.06 3.39
CA GLU A 118 5.72 -10.31 2.64
C GLU A 118 6.08 -9.14 1.72
N ASP A 119 5.08 -8.43 1.17
CA ASP A 119 5.27 -7.37 0.19
C ASP A 119 4.36 -6.16 0.47
N ILE A 120 4.96 -4.97 0.47
CA ILE A 120 4.27 -3.69 0.56
C ILE A 120 4.62 -2.85 -0.66
N MET A 121 3.58 -2.33 -1.32
CA MET A 121 3.68 -1.27 -2.30
C MET A 121 2.78 -0.11 -1.91
N PHE A 122 3.40 1.00 -1.52
CA PHE A 122 2.70 2.23 -1.20
C PHE A 122 3.08 3.32 -2.18
N SER A 123 2.07 3.98 -2.75
CA SER A 123 2.27 5.14 -3.60
C SER A 123 1.35 6.29 -3.20
N LYS A 124 1.90 7.50 -3.01
CA LYS A 124 1.14 8.66 -2.54
C LYS A 124 0.37 8.38 -1.24
N VAL A 125 0.96 7.56 -0.37
CA VAL A 125 0.37 7.25 0.92
C VAL A 125 0.84 8.28 1.94
N ASN A 126 -0.11 8.82 2.70
CA ASN A 126 0.16 9.66 3.85
C ASN A 126 0.10 8.81 5.11
N PHE A 127 1.20 8.75 5.86
CA PHE A 127 1.26 7.98 7.09
C PHE A 127 0.79 8.81 8.28
N GLY A 128 -0.07 8.21 9.11
CA GLY A 128 -0.52 8.80 10.37
C GLY A 128 -0.30 7.84 11.53
N GLY A 129 -0.07 8.39 12.73
CA GLY A 129 0.19 7.59 13.94
C GLY A 129 1.69 7.47 14.26
N GLY A 130 2.01 6.76 15.35
CA GLY A 130 3.37 6.73 15.92
C GLY A 130 3.70 5.47 16.69
N THR A 131 3.01 4.36 16.42
CA THR A 131 3.33 3.07 17.02
C THR A 131 4.26 2.26 16.12
N VAL A 132 5.03 1.37 16.75
CA VAL A 132 5.93 0.47 16.04
C VAL A 132 5.13 -0.69 15.46
N ILE A 133 5.20 -0.88 14.14
CA ILE A 133 4.54 -1.96 13.42
C ILE A 133 5.53 -3.10 13.21
N ASN A 134 5.24 -4.28 13.74
CA ASN A 134 6.09 -5.45 13.52
C ASN A 134 5.71 -6.17 12.21
N LEU A 135 6.67 -6.33 11.31
CA LEU A 135 6.51 -6.96 10.00
C LEU A 135 7.58 -8.05 9.80
N PRO A 136 7.51 -9.16 10.57
CA PRO A 136 8.60 -10.14 10.66
C PRO A 136 8.86 -10.91 9.35
N GLN A 137 7.89 -10.95 8.44
CA GLN A 137 8.00 -11.66 7.15
C GLN A 137 8.22 -10.74 5.95
N LEU A 138 8.35 -9.43 6.16
CA LEU A 138 8.44 -8.47 5.06
C LEU A 138 9.75 -8.65 4.29
N LYS A 139 9.65 -8.91 3.00
CA LYS A 139 10.76 -9.12 2.08
C LYS A 139 10.93 -7.93 1.12
N ALA A 140 9.83 -7.31 0.71
CA ALA A 140 9.84 -6.19 -0.23
C ALA A 140 9.05 -5.01 0.31
N LEU A 141 9.66 -3.83 0.24
CA LEU A 141 9.03 -2.55 0.58
C LEU A 141 9.27 -1.56 -0.55
N THR A 142 8.19 -1.09 -1.14
CA THR A 142 8.19 -0.03 -2.15
C THR A 142 7.40 1.17 -1.64
N LEU A 143 8.06 2.32 -1.53
CA LEU A 143 7.47 3.60 -1.13
C LEU A 143 7.67 4.62 -2.27
N LEU A 144 6.58 5.15 -2.82
CA LEU A 144 6.64 6.07 -3.96
C LEU A 144 5.86 7.35 -3.66
N ARG A 145 6.55 8.48 -3.53
CA ARG A 145 5.94 9.80 -3.28
C ARG A 145 5.05 9.81 -2.04
N CYS A 146 5.46 9.11 -0.99
CA CYS A 146 4.73 9.06 0.27
C CYS A 146 5.09 10.24 1.19
N SER A 147 4.17 10.62 2.07
CA SER A 147 4.34 11.76 2.99
C SER A 147 4.20 11.34 4.45
N ASN A 148 4.75 12.14 5.37
CA ASN A 148 4.79 11.87 6.81
C ASN A 148 5.44 10.53 7.19
N VAL A 149 6.42 10.07 6.41
CA VAL A 149 6.93 8.71 6.58
C VAL A 149 7.70 8.50 7.90
N ASN A 150 8.04 9.57 8.61
CA ASN A 150 8.57 9.51 9.97
C ASN A 150 7.59 8.82 10.95
N SER A 151 6.28 8.89 10.66
CA SER A 151 5.20 8.18 11.34
C SER A 151 5.07 6.70 10.98
N PHE A 152 5.75 6.24 9.92
CA PHE A 152 5.75 4.85 9.49
C PHE A 152 6.91 4.08 10.16
N ASN A 153 6.76 3.83 11.45
CA ASN A 153 7.78 3.14 12.24
C ASN A 153 7.58 1.62 12.14
N ILE A 154 8.43 0.92 11.39
CA ILE A 154 8.32 -0.52 11.18
C ILE A 154 9.55 -1.29 11.67
N LYS A 155 9.34 -2.52 12.13
CA LYS A 155 10.39 -3.53 12.35
C LYS A 155 10.29 -4.59 11.26
N ALA A 156 11.27 -4.60 10.35
CA ALA A 156 11.30 -5.49 9.19
C ALA A 156 12.69 -6.12 9.04
N GLU A 157 12.99 -7.10 9.89
CA GLU A 157 14.33 -7.71 9.95
C GLU A 157 14.66 -8.53 8.70
N MET A 158 13.66 -9.12 8.04
CA MET A 158 13.82 -9.97 6.85
C MET A 158 13.78 -9.21 5.52
N LEU A 159 13.87 -7.86 5.56
CA LEU A 159 13.73 -7.02 4.38
C LEU A 159 14.89 -7.26 3.40
N ARG A 160 14.55 -7.53 2.15
CA ARG A 160 15.50 -7.87 1.08
C ARG A 160 15.59 -6.79 0.01
N ILE A 161 14.43 -6.21 -0.31
CA ILE A 161 14.26 -5.22 -1.37
C ILE A 161 13.65 -3.97 -0.76
N LEU A 162 14.37 -2.87 -0.82
CA LEU A 162 13.87 -1.54 -0.50
C LEU A 162 13.89 -0.68 -1.76
N ARG A 163 12.72 -0.16 -2.12
CA ARG A 163 12.56 0.82 -3.21
C ARG A 163 11.91 2.05 -2.63
N GLU A 164 12.59 3.17 -2.73
CA GLU A 164 12.13 4.42 -2.18
C GLU A 164 12.30 5.51 -3.25
N ASP A 165 11.21 6.22 -3.51
CA ASP A 165 11.16 7.34 -4.43
C ASP A 165 10.57 8.53 -3.68
N SER A 166 11.42 9.51 -3.41
CA SER A 166 11.04 10.84 -2.97
C SER A 166 10.35 10.91 -1.59
N CYS A 167 10.97 10.33 -0.57
CA CYS A 167 10.65 10.47 0.84
C CYS A 167 11.81 11.11 1.63
N PRO A 168 11.54 11.80 2.76
CA PRO A 168 12.60 12.36 3.60
C PRO A 168 13.51 11.29 4.20
N GLU A 169 14.77 11.66 4.41
CA GLU A 169 15.97 10.83 4.65
C GLU A 169 15.87 9.80 5.81
N ASP A 170 14.94 9.98 6.76
CA ASP A 170 14.90 9.27 8.05
C ASP A 170 14.48 7.79 7.97
N ILE A 171 13.73 7.37 6.95
CA ILE A 171 13.26 5.98 6.84
C ILE A 171 14.43 5.05 6.52
N LEU A 172 15.31 5.51 5.63
CA LEU A 172 16.44 4.73 5.12
C LEU A 172 17.32 4.28 6.28
N LEU A 173 17.68 5.21 7.17
CA LEU A 173 18.51 4.91 8.35
C LEU A 173 17.91 3.84 9.26
N ARG A 174 16.58 3.75 9.36
CA ARG A 174 15.93 2.74 10.21
C ARG A 174 15.98 1.34 9.60
N LEU A 175 15.86 1.25 8.28
CA LEU A 175 15.73 -0.02 7.56
C LEU A 175 17.07 -0.60 7.07
N LEU A 176 18.13 0.20 7.05
CA LEU A 176 19.49 -0.25 6.70
C LEU A 176 20.11 -1.23 7.72
N HIS A 177 19.48 -1.46 8.87
CA HIS A 177 19.94 -2.46 9.85
C HIS A 177 19.61 -3.91 9.47
N SER A 178 18.84 -4.14 8.39
CA SER A 178 18.55 -5.52 7.98
C SER A 178 19.78 -6.17 7.34
N GLN A 179 20.28 -7.23 7.98
CA GLN A 179 21.36 -8.08 7.47
C GLN A 179 21.00 -8.88 6.20
N TYR A 180 19.74 -8.85 5.75
CA TYR A 180 19.27 -9.57 4.56
C TYR A 180 19.06 -8.66 3.34
N LEU A 181 19.33 -7.37 3.48
CA LEU A 181 19.13 -6.39 2.43
C LEU A 181 20.18 -6.58 1.32
N TYR A 182 19.73 -6.91 0.11
CA TYR A 182 20.63 -7.05 -1.05
C TYR A 182 20.29 -6.09 -2.20
N ALA A 183 19.15 -5.41 -2.14
CA ALA A 183 18.76 -4.43 -3.14
C ALA A 183 18.14 -3.19 -2.48
N VAL A 184 18.78 -2.04 -2.72
CA VAL A 184 18.27 -0.71 -2.35
C VAL A 184 18.24 0.14 -3.60
N LYS A 185 17.07 0.69 -3.93
CA LYS A 185 16.91 1.68 -5.01
C LYS A 185 16.32 2.94 -4.42
N ILE A 186 17.07 4.04 -4.52
CA ILE A 186 16.65 5.38 -4.11
C ILE A 186 16.54 6.23 -5.37
N CYS A 187 15.38 6.86 -5.57
CA CYS A 187 15.15 7.84 -6.64
C CYS A 187 14.93 9.22 -6.02
N LEU A 188 15.80 10.17 -6.39
CA LEU A 188 15.69 11.56 -5.96
C LEU A 188 14.92 12.36 -7.04
N LEU A 189 13.93 13.15 -6.61
CA LEU A 189 13.06 13.95 -7.49
C LEU A 189 13.76 15.23 -7.99
N GLU A 190 14.84 15.67 -7.32
CA GLU A 190 15.61 16.87 -7.68
C GLU A 190 17.03 16.51 -8.15
N SER A 191 17.60 17.38 -8.98
CA SER A 191 18.97 17.25 -9.48
C SER A 191 19.97 17.27 -8.32
N LEU A 192 21.04 16.45 -8.40
CA LEU A 192 22.14 16.50 -7.44
C LEU A 192 22.77 17.91 -7.31
N ASN A 193 22.57 18.77 -8.31
CA ASN A 193 23.07 20.15 -8.32
C ASN A 193 22.33 21.08 -7.34
N ASP A 194 21.10 20.75 -6.95
CA ASP A 194 20.31 21.56 -6.01
C ASP A 194 20.57 21.14 -4.54
N LEU A 195 21.29 20.03 -4.32
CA LEU A 195 21.59 19.43 -3.01
C LEU A 195 22.85 19.99 -2.32
N VAL A 196 23.28 21.22 -2.61
CA VAL A 196 24.49 21.86 -2.01
C VAL A 196 24.51 21.87 -0.46
N ARG A 197 23.38 21.56 0.19
CA ARG A 197 23.24 21.49 1.65
C ARG A 197 23.02 20.10 2.25
N VAL A 198 22.85 19.06 1.44
CA VAL A 198 22.64 17.71 1.96
C VAL A 198 24.01 17.06 2.18
N GLY A 199 24.30 16.72 3.43
CA GLY A 199 25.57 16.13 3.84
C GLY A 199 25.94 14.95 2.96
N ARG A 200 27.24 14.81 2.65
CA ARG A 200 27.78 13.68 1.89
C ARG A 200 27.24 12.36 2.47
N PHE A 201 26.35 11.69 1.76
CA PHE A 201 26.01 10.30 2.05
C PHE A 201 27.13 9.41 1.51
N THR A 202 28.04 9.01 2.39
CA THR A 202 28.90 7.87 2.13
C THR A 202 28.08 6.60 2.31
N PHE A 203 27.59 6.05 1.20
CA PHE A 203 27.16 4.67 1.16
C PHE A 203 28.41 3.79 1.16
N THR A 204 28.81 3.29 2.32
CA THR A 204 29.77 2.18 2.39
C THR A 204 29.00 0.92 2.02
N ILE A 205 28.90 0.66 0.71
CA ILE A 205 28.42 -0.63 0.22
C ILE A 205 29.61 -1.58 0.31
N ASP A 206 29.72 -2.27 1.44
CA ASP A 206 30.67 -3.38 1.57
C ASP A 206 30.19 -4.53 0.67
N GLY A 207 30.68 -4.51 -0.57
CA GLY A 207 30.68 -5.62 -1.53
C GLY A 207 29.30 -6.17 -1.90
N TYR A 208 28.90 -5.97 -3.15
CA TYR A 208 28.41 -7.00 -4.10
C TYR A 208 27.54 -6.32 -5.17
N PHE A 209 28.21 -5.96 -6.26
CA PHE A 209 27.71 -5.74 -7.62
C PHE A 209 26.59 -4.72 -7.85
N LEU A 210 26.99 -3.47 -8.09
CA LEU A 210 26.37 -2.65 -9.13
C LEU A 210 26.85 -3.18 -10.49
N LYS A 211 26.00 -3.90 -11.23
CA LYS A 211 26.14 -3.97 -12.68
C LYS A 211 25.27 -2.86 -13.27
N VAL A 212 25.95 -1.89 -13.85
CA VAL A 212 25.41 -0.80 -14.67
C VAL A 212 24.63 -1.38 -15.85
#